data_AF-A0A968P7W5-F1
#
_entry.id   AF-A0A968P7W5-F1
#
_cell.length_a   1.000
_cell.length_b   1.000
_cell.length_c   1.000
_cell.angle_alpha   90.00
_cell.angle_beta   90.00
_cell.angle_gamma   90.00
#
_symmetry.space_group_name_H-M   'P 1'
#
loop_
_entity.id
_entity.type
_entity.pdbx_description
1 polymer ?
#
loop_
_entity_poly.entity_id
_entity_poly.type
_entity_poly.pdbx_seq_one_letter_code
_entity_poly.pdbx_strand_id
1 'polypeptide(L)'
;MTSFTPTPPGSLMSAAQAYARDGWSVIPLQPRGKKPLIKDWVRKATTDVDVIRGWWRTWPWANIGIVIPALHVVVDIDSPDAIGRLRAEDLELPASVMARTCNGTHTWYLTPGLQSGNRVGILPGIDIRAAGGYVVAPPSVHATGAVYKWQVPLKRTAIAEAPDWLLEMLRGSNQKPMGSDADRWVTKLQAEVHQGSRNQTLTEVCGFLFHYVPAGPAAVLAQLWASSKLKPPLAEKEVQRTIQSIASREARHYGE
;
A
#
# COMPACT_ATOMS: atom_id res chain seq x y z
N MET A 1 -4.48 -30.25 -24.80
CA MET A 1 -3.32 -30.15 -23.90
C MET A 1 -2.47 -28.96 -24.35
N THR A 2 -2.69 -27.78 -23.77
CA THR A 2 -1.85 -26.60 -24.02
C THR A 2 -0.55 -26.80 -23.25
N SER A 3 0.56 -26.95 -23.98
CA SER A 3 1.89 -27.13 -23.42
C SER A 3 2.27 -25.90 -22.59
N PHE A 4 2.50 -26.12 -21.30
CA PHE A 4 2.97 -25.10 -20.37
C PHE A 4 4.45 -24.85 -20.65
N THR A 5 4.79 -23.73 -21.29
CA THR A 5 6.18 -23.26 -21.32
C THR A 5 6.39 -22.40 -20.08
N PRO A 6 7.16 -22.85 -19.07
CA PRO A 6 7.44 -22.02 -17.91
C PRO A 6 8.20 -20.77 -18.36
N THR A 7 7.81 -19.61 -17.84
CA THR A 7 8.55 -18.36 -17.98
C THR A 7 9.98 -18.58 -17.46
N PRO A 8 11.03 -18.54 -18.31
CA PRO A 8 12.38 -18.86 -17.86
C PRO A 8 12.88 -17.81 -16.85
N PRO A 9 13.71 -18.18 -15.85
CA PRO A 9 14.16 -17.27 -14.79
C PRO A 9 14.75 -15.94 -15.29
N GLY A 10 15.56 -16.01 -16.37
CA GLY A 10 16.17 -14.84 -16.99
C GLY A 10 15.16 -13.83 -17.53
N SER A 11 13.95 -14.27 -17.87
CA SER A 11 12.90 -13.38 -18.37
C SER A 11 12.22 -12.57 -17.25
N LEU A 12 12.13 -13.09 -16.02
CA LEU A 12 11.59 -12.33 -14.87
C LEU A 12 12.55 -11.22 -14.45
N MET A 13 13.84 -11.51 -14.33
CA MET A 13 14.85 -10.49 -14.04
C MET A 13 14.90 -9.41 -15.13
N SER A 14 14.91 -9.82 -16.40
CA SER A 14 14.96 -8.87 -17.52
C SER A 14 13.74 -7.96 -17.56
N ALA A 15 12.55 -8.51 -17.29
CA ALA A 15 11.33 -7.73 -17.17
C ALA A 15 11.36 -6.76 -15.98
N ALA A 16 11.81 -7.21 -14.81
CA ALA A 16 11.95 -6.35 -13.62
C ALA A 16 12.90 -5.16 -13.90
N GLN A 17 14.02 -5.42 -14.58
CA GLN A 17 14.94 -4.37 -15.01
C GLN A 17 14.33 -3.45 -16.08
N ALA A 18 13.51 -3.97 -16.99
CA ALA A 18 12.81 -3.14 -17.96
C ALA A 18 11.85 -2.16 -17.27
N TYR A 19 11.04 -2.62 -16.31
CA TYR A 19 10.18 -1.73 -15.53
C TYR A 19 10.98 -0.67 -14.78
N ALA A 20 12.09 -1.07 -14.17
CA ALA A 20 12.97 -0.15 -13.45
C ALA A 20 13.57 0.94 -14.36
N ARG A 21 14.00 0.57 -15.58
CA ARG A 21 14.47 1.53 -16.59
C ARG A 21 13.36 2.49 -17.05
N ASP A 22 12.12 2.02 -17.07
CA ASP A 22 10.93 2.84 -17.33
C ASP A 22 10.48 3.64 -16.08
N GLY A 23 11.29 3.63 -15.03
CA GLY A 23 11.10 4.42 -13.81
C GLY A 23 10.11 3.83 -12.82
N TRP A 24 9.74 2.55 -12.94
CA TRP A 24 8.84 1.89 -11.99
C TRP A 24 9.62 1.21 -10.88
N SER A 25 9.34 1.57 -9.63
CA SER A 25 9.95 0.91 -8.49
C SER A 25 9.44 -0.52 -8.37
N VAL A 26 10.36 -1.49 -8.31
CA VAL A 26 10.03 -2.91 -8.22
C VAL A 26 10.46 -3.52 -6.89
N ILE A 27 9.82 -4.64 -6.55
CA ILE A 27 10.16 -5.51 -5.42
C ILE A 27 10.09 -6.99 -5.84
N PRO A 28 10.93 -7.87 -5.26
CA PRO A 28 10.85 -9.30 -5.49
C PRO A 28 9.74 -9.92 -4.63
N LEU A 29 8.89 -10.73 -5.23
CA LEU A 29 7.79 -11.45 -4.58
C LEU A 29 8.06 -12.96 -4.60
N GLN A 30 7.41 -13.68 -3.67
CA GLN A 30 7.48 -15.13 -3.58
C GLN A 30 7.21 -15.79 -4.94
N PRO A 31 8.00 -16.79 -5.35
CA PRO A 31 7.71 -17.56 -6.55
C PRO A 31 6.28 -18.10 -6.52
N ARG A 32 5.53 -17.91 -7.60
CA ARG A 32 4.12 -18.32 -7.71
C ARG A 32 3.18 -17.69 -6.67
N GLY A 33 3.65 -16.69 -5.93
CA GLY A 33 2.94 -16.02 -4.85
C GLY A 33 2.86 -14.51 -5.06
N LYS A 34 2.22 -13.84 -4.09
CA LYS A 34 2.02 -12.38 -4.11
C LYS A 34 2.73 -11.65 -2.96
N LYS A 35 3.39 -12.36 -2.04
CA LYS A 35 4.01 -11.76 -0.84
C LYS A 35 5.46 -11.30 -1.14
N PRO A 36 5.94 -10.16 -0.61
CA PRO A 36 7.31 -9.72 -0.84
C PRO A 36 8.31 -10.65 -0.17
N LEU A 37 9.47 -10.87 -0.80
CA LEU A 37 10.59 -11.65 -0.25
C LEU A 37 11.49 -10.82 0.66
N ILE A 38 11.38 -9.49 0.58
CA ILE A 38 12.17 -8.55 1.39
C ILE A 38 11.29 -7.93 2.48
N LYS A 39 11.87 -7.77 3.68
CA LYS A 39 11.30 -6.94 4.76
C LYS A 39 11.42 -5.46 4.41
N ASP A 40 10.51 -4.64 4.92
CA ASP A 40 10.46 -3.18 4.68
C ASP A 40 10.46 -2.81 3.19
N TRP A 41 9.77 -3.63 2.40
CA TRP A 41 9.69 -3.48 0.95
C TRP A 41 9.27 -2.07 0.51
N VAL A 42 8.46 -1.36 1.32
CA VAL A 42 8.03 0.02 1.06
C VAL A 42 9.23 0.95 0.91
N ARG A 43 10.23 0.83 1.80
CA ARG A 43 11.45 1.65 1.77
C ARG A 43 12.50 1.12 0.80
N LYS A 44 12.47 -0.19 0.52
CA LYS A 44 13.48 -0.87 -0.31
C LYS A 44 13.08 -1.01 -1.78
N ALA A 45 11.84 -0.72 -2.14
CA ALA A 45 11.41 -0.68 -3.53
C ALA A 45 12.29 0.29 -4.32
N THR A 46 12.76 -0.15 -5.49
CA THR A 46 13.83 0.57 -6.18
C THR A 46 13.70 0.48 -7.69
N THR A 47 14.29 1.46 -8.39
CA THR A 47 14.56 1.45 -9.82
C THR A 47 16.03 1.13 -10.14
N ASP A 48 16.85 0.88 -9.12
CA ASP A 48 18.25 0.51 -9.29
C ASP A 48 18.40 -0.90 -9.87
N VAL A 49 18.88 -0.98 -11.11
CA VAL A 49 19.03 -2.23 -11.85
C VAL A 49 20.05 -3.19 -11.25
N ASP A 50 21.03 -2.71 -10.49
CA ASP A 50 22.06 -3.53 -9.84
C ASP A 50 21.51 -4.15 -8.57
N VAL A 51 20.73 -3.39 -7.78
CA VAL A 51 19.98 -3.94 -6.64
C VAL A 51 19.00 -5.03 -7.11
N ILE A 52 18.26 -4.76 -8.19
CA ILE A 52 17.32 -5.72 -8.78
C ILE A 52 18.05 -6.97 -9.28
N ARG A 53 19.21 -6.81 -9.96
CA ARG A 53 20.04 -7.95 -10.37
C ARG A 53 20.46 -8.79 -9.17
N GLY A 54 20.84 -8.14 -8.08
CA GLY A 54 21.18 -8.80 -6.81
C GLY A 54 20.02 -9.65 -6.27
N TRP A 55 18.80 -9.11 -6.24
CA TRP A 55 17.62 -9.84 -5.79
C TRP A 55 17.32 -11.08 -6.64
N TRP A 56 17.36 -10.97 -7.97
CA TRP A 56 17.09 -12.11 -8.86
C TRP A 56 18.25 -13.12 -8.93
N ARG A 57 19.47 -12.74 -8.54
CA ARG A 57 20.55 -13.73 -8.30
C ARG A 57 20.25 -14.59 -7.08
N THR A 58 19.69 -14.02 -6.02
CA THR A 58 19.30 -14.73 -4.79
C THR A 58 18.01 -15.53 -4.98
N TRP A 59 17.04 -14.97 -5.71
CA TRP A 59 15.74 -15.59 -5.96
C TRP A 59 15.41 -15.59 -7.47
N PRO A 60 15.97 -16.53 -8.25
CA PRO A 60 15.83 -16.54 -9.71
C PRO A 60 14.39 -16.64 -10.21
N TRP A 61 13.50 -17.19 -9.38
CA TRP A 61 12.09 -17.42 -9.71
C TRP A 61 11.15 -16.42 -9.03
N ALA A 62 11.68 -15.32 -8.46
CA ALA A 62 10.86 -14.31 -7.82
C ALA A 62 9.87 -13.70 -8.82
N ASN A 63 8.61 -13.61 -8.39
CA ASN A 63 7.62 -12.80 -9.07
C ASN A 63 7.97 -11.32 -8.92
N ILE A 64 7.43 -10.48 -9.78
CA ILE A 64 7.71 -9.04 -9.83
C ILE A 64 6.53 -8.31 -9.20
N GLY A 65 6.81 -7.48 -8.19
CA GLY A 65 5.88 -6.49 -7.68
C GLY A 65 6.24 -5.12 -8.24
N ILE A 66 5.29 -4.37 -8.78
CA ILE A 66 5.45 -2.95 -9.12
C ILE A 66 4.75 -2.12 -8.05
N VAL A 67 5.49 -1.24 -7.39
CA VAL A 67 4.94 -0.29 -6.41
C VAL A 67 4.18 0.81 -7.13
N ILE A 68 2.98 1.11 -6.65
CA ILE A 68 2.08 2.06 -7.28
C ILE A 68 2.45 3.49 -6.83
N PRO A 69 2.71 4.44 -7.76
CA PRO A 69 3.02 5.82 -7.41
C PRO A 69 1.82 6.58 -6.81
N ALA A 70 2.10 7.72 -6.17
CA ALA A 70 1.14 8.53 -5.43
C ALA A 70 -0.16 8.90 -6.19
N LEU A 71 -0.05 9.17 -7.49
CA LEU A 71 -1.16 9.64 -8.35
C LEU A 71 -1.64 8.57 -9.33
N HIS A 72 -1.44 7.30 -8.97
CA HIS A 72 -1.85 6.16 -9.78
C HIS A 72 -2.74 5.25 -8.94
N VAL A 73 -3.68 4.61 -9.63
CA VAL A 73 -4.46 3.52 -9.09
C VAL A 73 -4.48 2.37 -10.08
N VAL A 74 -4.67 1.16 -9.57
CA VAL A 74 -4.97 -0.02 -10.36
C VAL A 74 -6.34 -0.52 -9.91
N VAL A 75 -7.27 -0.59 -10.86
CA VAL A 75 -8.53 -1.28 -10.72
C VAL A 75 -8.27 -2.77 -10.88
N ASP A 76 -8.40 -3.50 -9.79
CA ASP A 76 -8.13 -4.94 -9.66
C ASP A 76 -9.47 -5.69 -9.72
N ILE A 77 -9.78 -6.22 -10.90
CA ILE A 77 -11.01 -6.95 -11.19
C ILE A 77 -10.70 -8.43 -11.02
N ASP A 78 -11.26 -9.05 -9.98
CA ASP A 78 -10.92 -10.41 -9.57
C ASP A 78 -11.95 -11.47 -10.01
N SER A 79 -13.05 -11.08 -10.65
CA SER A 79 -14.03 -12.02 -11.21
C SER A 79 -14.71 -11.54 -12.51
N PRO A 80 -15.15 -12.47 -13.38
CA PRO A 80 -15.99 -12.13 -14.53
C PRO A 80 -17.29 -11.40 -14.17
N ASP A 81 -17.89 -11.73 -13.03
CA ASP A 81 -19.15 -11.11 -12.56
C ASP A 81 -18.98 -9.60 -12.30
N ALA A 82 -17.78 -9.18 -11.87
CA ALA A 82 -17.48 -7.77 -11.64
C ALA A 82 -17.52 -6.95 -12.95
N ILE A 83 -17.08 -7.53 -14.08
CA ILE A 83 -17.19 -6.88 -15.40
C ILE A 83 -18.66 -6.75 -15.81
N GLY A 84 -19.48 -7.77 -15.54
CA GLY A 84 -20.92 -7.73 -15.78
C GLY A 84 -21.60 -6.61 -14.98
N ARG A 85 -21.19 -6.39 -13.73
CA ARG A 85 -21.70 -5.31 -12.89
C ARG A 85 -21.35 -3.92 -13.39
N LEU A 86 -20.09 -3.68 -13.78
CA LEU A 86 -19.71 -2.39 -14.38
C LEU A 86 -20.63 -2.03 -15.56
N ARG A 87 -20.97 -3.02 -16.41
CA ARG A 87 -21.90 -2.82 -17.52
C ARG A 87 -23.34 -2.58 -17.07
N ALA A 88 -23.80 -3.31 -16.06
CA ALA A 88 -25.16 -3.19 -15.54
C ALA A 88 -25.41 -1.83 -14.84
N GLU A 89 -24.37 -1.25 -14.25
CA GLU A 89 -24.39 0.05 -13.57
C GLU A 89 -23.98 1.22 -14.49
N ASP A 90 -23.74 0.96 -15.79
CA ASP A 90 -23.28 1.95 -16.78
C ASP A 90 -21.96 2.65 -16.38
N LEU A 91 -21.10 1.92 -15.67
CA LEU A 91 -19.80 2.38 -15.19
C LEU A 91 -18.69 1.95 -16.16
N GLU A 92 -18.42 2.80 -17.15
CA GLU A 92 -17.38 2.53 -18.14
C GLU A 92 -15.96 2.79 -17.60
N LEU A 93 -15.04 1.90 -17.98
CA LEU A 93 -13.62 2.03 -17.71
C LEU A 93 -12.90 2.37 -19.03
N PRO A 94 -12.28 3.57 -19.16
CA PRO A 94 -11.54 3.94 -20.36
C PRO A 94 -10.43 2.94 -20.69
N ALA A 95 -10.15 2.73 -21.97
CA ALA A 95 -9.01 1.91 -22.38
C ALA A 95 -7.71 2.49 -21.83
N SER A 96 -6.92 1.66 -21.16
CA SER A 96 -5.67 2.05 -20.51
C SER A 96 -4.70 0.87 -20.46
N VAL A 97 -3.54 1.07 -19.84
CA VAL A 97 -2.60 -0.01 -19.51
C VAL A 97 -3.33 -1.10 -18.72
N MET A 98 -3.21 -2.33 -19.19
CA MET A 98 -3.99 -3.46 -18.68
C MET A 98 -3.18 -4.74 -18.70
N ALA A 99 -3.12 -5.42 -17.56
CA ALA A 99 -2.62 -6.79 -17.44
C ALA A 99 -3.78 -7.76 -17.18
N ARG A 100 -3.76 -8.89 -17.87
CA ARG A 100 -4.59 -10.05 -17.55
C ARG A 100 -3.99 -10.79 -16.36
N THR A 101 -4.83 -11.06 -15.36
CA THR A 101 -4.53 -11.89 -14.19
C THR A 101 -5.06 -13.32 -14.40
N CYS A 102 -5.03 -14.16 -13.36
CA CYS A 102 -5.62 -15.50 -13.43
C CYS A 102 -7.15 -15.43 -13.64
N ASN A 103 -7.84 -14.52 -12.95
CA ASN A 103 -9.31 -14.49 -12.87
C ASN A 103 -9.94 -13.17 -13.37
N GLY A 104 -9.13 -12.18 -13.77
CA GLY A 104 -9.62 -10.93 -14.33
C GLY A 104 -8.48 -10.02 -14.80
N THR A 105 -8.47 -8.76 -14.38
CA THR A 105 -7.55 -7.74 -14.92
C THR A 105 -7.03 -6.76 -13.87
N HIS A 106 -5.82 -6.27 -14.09
CA HIS A 106 -5.28 -5.07 -13.45
C HIS A 106 -5.27 -3.95 -14.48
N THR A 107 -6.10 -2.92 -14.29
CA THR A 107 -6.18 -1.77 -15.22
C THR A 107 -5.70 -0.51 -14.52
N TRP A 108 -4.70 0.16 -15.08
CA TRP A 108 -4.04 1.30 -14.46
C TRP A 108 -4.72 2.61 -14.86
N TYR A 109 -4.83 3.55 -13.92
CA TYR A 109 -5.32 4.90 -14.19
C TYR A 109 -4.52 5.95 -13.41
N LEU A 110 -4.42 7.15 -13.98
CA LEU A 110 -3.98 8.34 -13.29
C LEU A 110 -5.13 8.92 -12.46
N THR A 111 -4.79 9.46 -11.29
CA THR A 111 -5.72 10.20 -10.44
C THR A 111 -5.18 11.61 -10.19
N PRO A 112 -5.25 12.51 -11.20
CA PRO A 112 -4.71 13.86 -11.08
C PRO A 112 -5.30 14.60 -9.88
N GLY A 113 -4.43 15.16 -9.03
CA GLY A 113 -4.85 15.90 -7.83
C GLY A 113 -5.48 15.05 -6.72
N LEU A 114 -5.52 13.72 -6.85
CA LEU A 114 -6.13 12.82 -5.87
C LEU A 114 -5.17 11.69 -5.50
N GLN A 115 -4.63 11.75 -4.28
CA GLN A 115 -3.96 10.59 -3.69
C GLN A 115 -4.99 9.62 -3.12
N SER A 116 -4.84 8.35 -3.46
CA SER A 116 -5.71 7.29 -2.97
C SER A 116 -4.91 6.24 -2.20
N GLY A 117 -5.58 5.59 -1.24
CA GLY A 117 -5.09 4.39 -0.56
C GLY A 117 -5.69 3.12 -1.17
N ASN A 118 -5.18 1.97 -0.77
CA ASN A 118 -5.79 0.69 -1.15
C ASN A 118 -7.23 0.61 -0.63
N ARG A 119 -8.15 0.11 -1.45
CA ARG A 119 -9.55 -0.15 -1.08
C ARG A 119 -9.95 -1.54 -1.55
N VAL A 120 -10.73 -2.23 -0.73
CA VAL A 120 -11.24 -3.56 -1.05
C VAL A 120 -12.74 -3.43 -1.26
N GLY A 121 -13.26 -4.04 -2.33
CA GLY A 121 -14.68 -4.08 -2.63
C GLY A 121 -15.31 -2.70 -2.81
N ILE A 122 -14.68 -1.81 -3.59
CA ILE A 122 -15.33 -0.55 -3.98
C ILE A 122 -16.64 -0.82 -4.72
N LEU A 123 -16.65 -1.91 -5.49
CA LEU A 123 -17.82 -2.61 -6.00
C LEU A 123 -17.58 -4.11 -5.76
N PRO A 124 -18.62 -4.95 -5.70
CA PRO A 124 -18.42 -6.37 -5.40
C PRO A 124 -17.57 -7.07 -6.48
N GLY A 125 -16.35 -7.48 -6.11
CA GLY A 125 -15.36 -8.10 -6.98
C GLY A 125 -14.38 -7.11 -7.64
N ILE A 126 -14.38 -5.84 -7.20
CA ILE A 126 -13.48 -4.78 -7.68
C ILE A 126 -12.76 -4.15 -6.50
N ASP A 127 -11.44 -4.29 -6.51
CA ASP A 127 -10.52 -3.68 -5.56
C ASP A 127 -9.77 -2.50 -6.20
N ILE A 128 -9.27 -1.59 -5.36
CA ILE A 128 -8.33 -0.54 -5.74
C ILE A 128 -6.99 -0.81 -5.07
N ARG A 129 -5.95 -0.89 -5.89
CA ARG A 129 -4.56 -0.80 -5.44
C ARG A 129 -4.06 0.60 -5.73
N ALA A 130 -3.43 1.24 -4.76
CA ALA A 130 -2.95 2.62 -4.88
C ALA A 130 -1.60 2.79 -4.18
N ALA A 131 -1.20 4.05 -3.98
CA ALA A 131 0.02 4.41 -3.28
C ALA A 131 0.13 3.72 -1.91
N GLY A 132 1.34 3.27 -1.56
CA GLY A 132 1.56 2.41 -0.40
C GLY A 132 1.19 0.93 -0.62
N GLY A 133 0.78 0.57 -1.84
CA GLY A 133 0.59 -0.79 -2.32
C GLY A 133 1.48 -1.15 -3.51
N TYR A 134 1.36 -2.40 -3.95
CA TYR A 134 1.98 -2.90 -5.17
C TYR A 134 1.04 -3.87 -5.88
N VAL A 135 1.31 -4.13 -7.16
CA VAL A 135 0.64 -5.18 -7.95
C VAL A 135 1.64 -6.18 -8.48
N VAL A 136 1.20 -7.43 -8.65
CA VAL A 136 1.97 -8.45 -9.35
C VAL A 136 1.99 -8.11 -10.84
N ALA A 137 3.19 -7.98 -11.41
CA ALA A 137 3.38 -7.56 -12.80
C ALA A 137 3.76 -8.74 -13.71
N PRO A 138 3.33 -8.73 -14.99
CA PRO A 138 3.86 -9.65 -15.99
C PRO A 138 5.40 -9.68 -16.04
N PRO A 139 6.05 -10.79 -16.42
CA PRO A 139 5.49 -12.11 -16.74
C PRO A 139 5.42 -13.03 -15.51
N SER A 140 5.13 -12.50 -14.32
CA SER A 140 4.98 -13.27 -13.08
C SER A 140 4.00 -14.45 -13.22
N VAL A 141 4.14 -15.44 -12.36
CA VAL A 141 3.36 -16.68 -12.39
C VAL A 141 2.43 -16.72 -11.18
N HIS A 142 1.16 -17.05 -11.40
CA HIS A 142 0.18 -17.24 -10.34
C HIS A 142 0.35 -18.62 -9.65
N ALA A 143 -0.25 -18.81 -8.48
CA ALA A 143 -0.24 -20.10 -7.77
C ALA A 143 -0.77 -21.26 -8.63
N THR A 144 -1.79 -20.99 -9.45
CA THR A 144 -2.38 -21.94 -10.42
C THR A 144 -1.46 -22.27 -11.59
N GLY A 145 -0.35 -21.53 -11.76
CA GLY A 145 0.53 -21.59 -12.92
C GLY A 145 0.22 -20.52 -13.96
N ALA A 146 -0.97 -19.92 -13.96
CA ALA A 146 -1.35 -18.91 -14.95
C ALA A 146 -0.33 -17.74 -14.96
N VAL A 147 0.11 -17.33 -16.15
CA VAL A 147 1.11 -16.26 -16.30
C VAL A 147 0.38 -14.93 -16.47
N TYR A 148 0.77 -13.93 -15.66
CA TYR A 148 0.32 -12.56 -15.82
C TYR A 148 0.83 -12.03 -17.18
N LYS A 149 -0.05 -11.43 -17.98
CA LYS A 149 0.29 -10.94 -19.33
C LYS A 149 -0.24 -9.53 -19.55
N TRP A 150 0.59 -8.65 -20.11
CA TRP A 150 0.09 -7.36 -20.60
C TRP A 150 -0.83 -7.60 -21.80
N GLN A 151 -2.03 -7.05 -21.74
CA GLN A 151 -2.90 -6.85 -22.91
C GLN A 151 -2.60 -5.49 -23.54
N VAL A 152 -2.37 -4.48 -22.70
CA VAL A 152 -1.82 -3.18 -23.07
C VAL A 152 -0.57 -2.93 -22.23
N PRO A 153 0.64 -2.87 -22.83
CA PRO A 153 1.90 -2.76 -22.08
C PRO A 153 2.00 -1.52 -21.18
N LEU A 154 2.64 -1.68 -20.02
CA LEU A 154 2.87 -0.58 -19.08
C LEU A 154 3.86 0.43 -19.63
N LYS A 155 3.32 1.52 -20.19
CA LYS A 155 4.06 2.73 -20.55
C LYS A 155 3.40 3.91 -19.85
N ARG A 156 4.20 4.74 -19.15
CA ARG A 156 3.70 5.90 -18.39
C ARG A 156 2.82 6.83 -19.24
N THR A 157 3.19 7.06 -20.50
CA THR A 157 2.46 7.92 -21.45
C THR A 157 1.15 7.32 -21.96
N ALA A 158 0.87 6.05 -21.67
CA ALA A 158 -0.32 5.33 -22.14
C ALA A 158 -1.33 5.07 -21.01
N ILE A 159 -1.08 5.60 -19.80
CA ILE A 159 -2.01 5.45 -18.68
C ILE A 159 -3.07 6.55 -18.81
N ALA A 160 -4.32 6.14 -19.01
CA ALA A 160 -5.46 7.05 -19.07
C ALA A 160 -5.79 7.63 -17.69
N GLU A 161 -6.51 8.76 -17.66
CA GLU A 161 -7.10 9.27 -16.43
C GLU A 161 -8.26 8.38 -15.98
N ALA A 162 -8.43 8.28 -14.65
CA ALA A 162 -9.56 7.56 -14.07
C ALA A 162 -10.87 8.26 -14.45
N PRO A 163 -11.95 7.50 -14.75
CA PRO A 163 -13.25 8.08 -15.06
C PRO A 163 -13.83 8.81 -13.83
N ASP A 164 -14.71 9.77 -14.07
CA ASP A 164 -15.27 10.64 -13.02
C ASP A 164 -15.93 9.85 -11.89
N TRP A 165 -16.74 8.85 -12.21
CA TRP A 165 -17.38 7.99 -11.21
C TRP A 165 -16.35 7.33 -10.27
N LEU A 166 -15.20 6.90 -10.80
CA LEU A 166 -14.16 6.28 -10.01
C LEU A 166 -13.48 7.34 -9.13
N LEU A 167 -13.19 8.52 -9.66
CA LEU A 167 -12.64 9.63 -8.88
C LEU A 167 -13.59 10.05 -7.75
N GLU A 168 -14.89 10.09 -8.01
CA GLU A 168 -15.93 10.39 -7.02
C GLU A 168 -15.99 9.33 -5.91
N MET A 169 -15.97 8.03 -6.26
CA MET A 169 -15.89 6.96 -5.28
C MET A 169 -14.60 7.02 -4.46
N LEU A 170 -13.49 7.35 -5.11
CA LEU A 170 -12.20 7.54 -4.46
C LEU A 170 -12.21 8.74 -3.50
N ARG A 171 -12.90 9.84 -3.83
CA ARG A 171 -13.13 10.96 -2.91
C ARG A 171 -14.10 10.61 -1.77
N GLY A 172 -15.18 9.91 -2.08
CA GLY A 172 -16.37 9.72 -1.24
C GLY A 172 -16.24 8.69 -0.12
N SER A 173 -15.23 7.82 -0.13
CA SER A 173 -14.90 6.97 1.03
C SER A 173 -13.70 7.51 1.80
N ASN A 174 -13.98 8.45 2.69
CA ASN A 174 -13.15 8.81 3.84
C ASN A 174 -11.67 9.08 3.49
N GLN A 175 -11.41 10.06 2.63
CA GLN A 175 -10.21 10.86 2.90
C GLN A 175 -10.48 11.57 4.23
N LYS A 176 -9.71 11.26 5.27
CA LYS A 176 -9.44 12.31 6.25
C LYS A 176 -8.71 13.39 5.47
N PRO A 177 -9.24 14.62 5.35
CA PRO A 177 -8.52 15.70 4.70
C PRO A 177 -7.10 15.76 5.28
N MET A 178 -6.09 15.89 4.41
CA MET A 178 -4.68 16.02 4.82
C MET A 178 -4.46 17.19 5.81
N GLY A 179 -5.35 18.18 5.84
CA GLY A 179 -5.41 19.24 6.87
C GLY A 179 -6.16 18.85 8.15
N SER A 180 -7.19 18.00 8.05
CA SER A 180 -8.03 17.61 9.19
C SER A 180 -7.32 16.72 10.20
N ASP A 181 -6.37 15.89 9.78
CA ASP A 181 -5.66 15.00 10.71
C ASP A 181 -4.62 15.80 11.51
N ALA A 182 -3.95 16.76 10.88
CA ALA A 182 -3.09 17.72 11.58
C ALA A 182 -3.90 18.57 12.57
N ASP A 183 -5.00 19.18 12.13
CA ASP A 183 -5.87 19.99 13.01
C ASP A 183 -6.50 19.15 14.14
N ARG A 184 -6.89 17.90 13.84
CA ARG A 184 -7.38 16.96 14.86
C ARG A 184 -6.29 16.65 15.88
N TRP A 185 -5.05 16.41 15.44
CA TRP A 185 -3.94 16.13 16.35
C TRP A 185 -3.52 17.35 17.14
N VAL A 186 -3.51 18.55 16.54
CA VAL A 186 -3.28 19.81 17.26
C VAL A 186 -4.34 19.98 18.35
N THR A 187 -5.62 19.86 17.99
CA THR A 187 -6.73 19.95 18.94
C THR A 187 -6.62 18.92 20.05
N LYS A 188 -6.37 17.65 19.70
CA LYS A 188 -6.25 16.54 20.66
C LYS A 188 -5.04 16.70 21.60
N LEU A 189 -3.90 17.16 21.10
CA LEU A 189 -2.70 17.37 21.92
C LEU A 189 -2.83 18.59 22.83
N GLN A 190 -3.65 19.59 22.46
CA GLN A 190 -3.89 20.77 23.28
C GLN A 190 -4.96 20.57 24.36
N ALA A 191 -5.95 19.71 24.11
CA ALA A 191 -7.08 19.46 25.00
C ALA A 191 -6.68 18.81 26.34
N GLU A 192 -7.37 19.20 27.42
CA GLU A 192 -7.33 18.45 28.68
C GLU A 192 -8.22 17.20 28.57
N VAL A 193 -7.76 16.10 29.16
CA VAL A 193 -8.43 14.80 29.07
C VAL A 193 -8.85 14.37 30.47
N HIS A 194 -10.17 14.31 30.67
CA HIS A 194 -10.76 13.97 31.96
C HIS A 194 -10.98 12.45 32.12
N GLN A 195 -11.33 12.04 33.34
CA GLN A 195 -11.59 10.63 33.69
C GLN A 195 -12.60 9.97 32.73
N GLY A 196 -12.31 8.72 32.32
CA GLY A 196 -13.13 7.95 31.37
C GLY A 196 -12.43 7.69 30.02
N SER A 197 -11.60 8.63 29.54
CA SER A 197 -10.91 8.53 28.24
C SER A 197 -9.38 8.63 28.31
N ARG A 198 -8.81 8.82 29.51
CA ARG A 198 -7.36 9.05 29.73
C ARG A 198 -6.47 7.95 29.13
N ASN A 199 -6.73 6.68 29.46
CA ASN A 199 -5.89 5.55 29.01
C ASN A 199 -5.96 5.34 27.51
N GLN A 200 -7.16 5.49 26.94
CA GLN A 200 -7.35 5.42 25.49
C GLN A 200 -6.60 6.57 24.80
N THR A 201 -6.78 7.80 25.27
CA THR A 201 -6.15 8.97 24.64
C THR A 201 -4.62 8.93 24.76
N LEU A 202 -4.09 8.49 25.91
CA LEU A 202 -2.65 8.26 26.08
C LEU A 202 -2.11 7.23 25.10
N THR A 203 -2.85 6.13 24.88
CA THR A 203 -2.50 5.09 23.91
C THR A 203 -2.45 5.65 22.49
N GLU A 204 -3.44 6.46 22.11
CA GLU A 204 -3.51 7.11 20.80
C GLU A 204 -2.37 8.11 20.59
N VAL A 205 -2.08 8.96 21.58
CA VAL A 205 -0.96 9.91 21.55
C VAL A 205 0.38 9.20 21.45
N CYS A 206 0.58 8.12 22.21
CA CYS A 206 1.78 7.28 22.07
C CYS A 206 1.91 6.76 20.64
N GLY A 207 0.85 6.15 20.09
CA GLY A 207 0.86 5.62 18.72
C GLY A 207 1.21 6.69 17.68
N PHE A 208 0.67 7.90 17.82
CA PHE A 208 1.02 9.03 16.96
C PHE A 208 2.49 9.42 17.09
N LEU A 209 3.00 9.62 18.31
CA LEU A 209 4.38 10.03 18.53
C LEU A 209 5.38 8.98 18.03
N PHE A 210 5.17 7.71 18.33
CA PHE A 210 6.07 6.63 17.88
C PHE A 210 6.03 6.41 16.37
N HIS A 211 4.96 6.83 15.67
CA HIS A 211 4.91 6.77 14.22
C HIS A 211 5.83 7.80 13.54
N TYR A 212 5.95 9.00 14.12
CA TYR A 212 6.65 10.13 13.50
C TYR A 212 7.98 10.51 14.16
N VAL A 213 8.22 10.06 15.39
CA VAL A 213 9.35 10.45 16.23
C VAL A 213 10.10 9.20 16.71
N PRO A 214 11.45 9.17 16.70
CA PRO A 214 12.22 8.07 17.25
C PRO A 214 11.83 7.74 18.71
N ALA A 215 11.98 6.47 19.08
CA ALA A 215 11.38 5.93 20.30
C ALA A 215 11.79 6.67 21.60
N GLY A 216 13.06 7.07 21.72
CA GLY A 216 13.55 7.82 22.89
C GLY A 216 12.82 9.17 23.06
N PRO A 217 12.93 10.09 22.09
CA PRO A 217 12.22 11.37 22.15
C PRO A 217 10.69 11.23 22.21
N ALA A 218 10.10 10.26 21.51
CA ALA A 218 8.66 9.99 21.55
C ALA A 218 8.16 9.65 22.96
N ALA A 219 8.91 8.82 23.70
CA ALA A 219 8.58 8.45 25.07
C ALA A 219 8.63 9.67 26.02
N VAL A 220 9.62 10.55 25.87
CA VAL A 220 9.73 11.79 26.66
C VAL A 220 8.56 12.72 26.37
N LEU A 221 8.22 12.92 25.09
CA LEU A 221 7.10 13.76 24.69
C LEU A 221 5.75 13.22 25.20
N ALA A 222 5.54 11.90 25.12
CA ALA A 222 4.34 11.26 25.64
C ALA A 222 4.22 11.44 27.16
N GLN A 223 5.32 11.31 27.90
CA GLN A 223 5.37 11.51 29.34
C GLN A 223 5.02 12.95 29.73
N LEU A 224 5.65 13.94 29.08
CA LEU A 224 5.38 15.37 29.31
C LEU A 224 3.94 15.75 28.96
N TRP A 225 3.42 15.23 27.85
CA TRP A 225 2.03 15.44 27.45
C TRP A 225 1.07 14.84 28.49
N ALA A 226 1.29 13.60 28.92
CA ALA A 226 0.44 12.92 29.89
C ALA A 226 0.38 13.68 31.24
N SER A 227 1.54 14.12 31.75
CA SER A 227 1.63 14.88 33.00
C SER A 227 0.96 16.25 32.92
N SER A 228 0.90 16.87 31.74
CA SER A 228 0.28 18.19 31.56
C SER A 228 -1.23 18.12 31.27
N LYS A 229 -1.67 17.15 30.45
CA LYS A 229 -3.04 17.13 29.88
C LYS A 229 -4.02 16.17 30.54
N LEU A 230 -3.58 15.14 31.27
CA LEU A 230 -4.50 14.19 31.92
C LEU A 230 -4.98 14.72 33.28
N LYS A 231 -6.30 14.81 33.48
CA LYS A 231 -6.95 15.34 34.70
C LYS A 231 -7.97 14.34 35.30
N PRO A 232 -7.83 13.88 36.55
CA PRO A 232 -6.62 13.96 37.36
C PRO A 232 -5.46 13.19 36.70
N PRO A 233 -4.20 13.44 37.08
CA PRO A 233 -3.07 12.70 36.53
C PRO A 233 -3.23 11.21 36.80
N LEU A 234 -2.78 10.40 35.84
CA LEU A 234 -2.58 8.96 36.06
C LEU A 234 -1.35 8.74 36.93
N ALA A 235 -1.28 7.58 37.60
CA ALA A 235 -0.08 7.20 38.31
C ALA A 235 1.09 7.09 37.33
N GLU A 236 2.26 7.58 37.71
CA GLU A 236 3.45 7.61 36.84
C GLU A 236 3.78 6.21 36.26
N LYS A 237 3.67 5.18 37.09
CA LYS A 237 3.86 3.78 36.68
C LYS A 237 2.87 3.32 35.60
N GLU A 238 1.63 3.80 35.64
CA GLU A 238 0.60 3.46 34.64
C GLU A 238 0.92 4.12 33.28
N VAL A 239 1.38 5.38 33.32
CA VAL A 239 1.81 6.12 32.13
C VAL A 239 3.02 5.44 31.49
N GLN A 240 4.08 5.17 32.27
CA GLN A 240 5.29 4.49 31.80
C GLN A 240 4.99 3.12 31.21
N ARG A 241 4.13 2.33 31.86
CA ARG A 241 3.72 1.01 31.37
C ARG A 241 3.02 1.10 30.01
N THR A 242 2.16 2.11 29.82
CA THR A 242 1.47 2.34 28.55
C THR A 242 2.46 2.74 27.46
N ILE A 243 3.36 3.67 27.74
CA ILE A 243 4.41 4.12 26.79
C ILE A 243 5.29 2.94 26.38
N GLN A 244 5.79 2.15 27.33
CA GLN A 244 6.65 0.99 27.06
C GLN A 244 5.91 -0.11 26.25
N SER A 245 4.64 -0.34 26.55
CA SER A 245 3.80 -1.30 25.81
C SER A 245 3.69 -0.91 24.34
N ILE A 246 3.41 0.37 24.05
CA ILE A 246 3.32 0.87 22.68
C ILE A 246 4.68 0.91 21.99
N ALA A 247 5.73 1.40 22.66
CA ALA A 247 7.10 1.37 22.13
C ALA A 247 7.53 -0.05 21.72
N SER A 248 7.27 -1.04 22.56
CA SER A 248 7.58 -2.45 22.27
C SER A 248 6.77 -3.00 21.10
N ARG A 249 5.51 -2.58 20.95
CA ARG A 249 4.66 -2.98 19.82
C ARG A 249 5.15 -2.37 18.51
N GLU A 250 5.49 -1.08 18.51
CA GLU A 250 6.01 -0.38 17.32
C GLU A 250 7.41 -0.87 16.95
N ALA A 251 8.31 -1.14 17.91
CA ALA A 251 9.62 -1.73 17.64
C ALA A 251 9.52 -3.11 16.96
N ARG A 252 8.54 -3.94 17.35
CA ARG A 252 8.24 -5.21 16.65
C ARG A 252 7.69 -5.01 15.24
N HIS A 253 7.05 -3.87 14.98
CA HIS A 253 6.54 -3.49 13.66
C HIS A 253 7.62 -2.90 12.74
N TYR A 254 8.66 -2.25 13.29
CA TYR A 254 9.73 -1.60 12.54
C TYR A 254 11.10 -2.30 12.58
N GLY A 255 11.24 -3.38 13.36
CA GLY A 255 12.38 -4.30 13.29
C GLY A 255 13.74 -3.65 13.54
N GLU A 256 13.94 -3.13 14.75
CA GLU A 256 15.28 -3.07 15.36
C GLU A 256 15.58 -4.39 16.09
#